data_AF-A0A7S2UP22-F1
#
_entry.id   AF-A0A7S2UP22-F1
#
_cell.length_a   1.000
_cell.length_b   1.000
_cell.length_c   1.000
_cell.angle_alpha   90.00
_cell.angle_beta   90.00
_cell.angle_gamma   90.00
#
_symmetry.space_group_name_H-M   'P 1'
#
loop_
_entity.id
_entity.type
_entity.pdbx_description
1 polymer ?
#
loop_
_entity_poly.entity_id
_entity_poly.type
_entity_poly.pdbx_seq_one_letter_code
_entity_poly.pdbx_strand_id
1 'polypeptide(L)'
;VELPDLLGRRDILRIHTRRMRQAGAMSKDACDLVEDVSEKGLAGRSEYFSGAEIAGLVRSAASFALARTVEEDVNQEEVGVVSVDDLNQALKEVRPALGKQDEVLNMRFPSGISSCNSSMERILRDLKRFTSPPPVSTISSPRLQSLLLVGADGNGGAGATALAAWAAAGASSSGTAVYVRFIT
;
A
#
# COMPACT_ATOMS: atom_id res chain seq x y z
N VAL A 1 1.31 2.13 -18.73
CA VAL A 1 0.05 1.46 -18.34
C VAL A 1 -0.39 2.10 -17.06
N GLU A 2 -1.58 2.72 -17.05
CA GLU A 2 -2.10 3.42 -15.87
C GLU A 2 -2.65 2.41 -14.85
N LEU A 3 -2.63 2.79 -13.56
CA LEU A 3 -3.23 1.99 -12.51
C LEU A 3 -4.76 2.06 -12.63
N PRO A 4 -5.47 0.94 -12.41
CA PRO A 4 -6.92 0.93 -12.43
C PRO A 4 -7.49 1.77 -11.28
N ASP A 5 -8.57 2.48 -11.57
CA ASP A 5 -9.41 3.13 -10.56
C ASP A 5 -10.17 2.08 -9.73
N LEU A 6 -10.89 2.53 -8.70
CA LEU A 6 -11.60 1.63 -7.79
C LEU A 6 -12.60 0.71 -8.51
N LEU A 7 -13.35 1.25 -9.49
CA LEU A 7 -14.30 0.46 -10.29
C LEU A 7 -13.56 -0.51 -11.22
N GLY A 8 -12.47 -0.07 -11.86
CA GLY A 8 -11.61 -0.93 -12.67
C GLY A 8 -11.01 -2.08 -11.87
N ARG A 9 -10.58 -1.83 -10.62
CA ARG A 9 -10.09 -2.89 -9.72
C ARG A 9 -11.17 -3.92 -9.42
N ARG A 10 -12.39 -3.49 -9.11
CA ARG A 10 -13.55 -4.38 -8.93
C ARG A 10 -13.81 -5.20 -10.19
N ASP A 11 -13.76 -4.59 -11.36
CA ASP A 11 -14.04 -5.29 -12.62
C ASP A 11 -12.96 -6.33 -12.95
N ILE A 12 -11.69 -6.01 -12.69
CA ILE A 12 -10.58 -6.97 -12.79
C ILE A 12 -10.78 -8.13 -11.81
N LEU A 13 -11.12 -7.84 -10.55
CA LEU A 13 -11.45 -8.86 -9.55
C LEU A 13 -12.61 -9.76 -10.01
N ARG A 14 -13.68 -9.18 -10.55
CA ARG A 14 -14.82 -9.94 -11.10
C ARG A 14 -14.39 -10.86 -12.24
N ILE A 15 -13.53 -10.41 -13.15
CA ILE A 15 -13.03 -11.23 -14.25
C ILE A 15 -12.24 -12.43 -13.72
N HIS A 16 -11.33 -12.19 -12.76
CA HIS A 16 -10.47 -13.24 -12.22
C HIS A 16 -11.20 -14.20 -11.26
N THR A 17 -12.29 -13.76 -10.62
CA THR A 17 -13.11 -14.61 -9.72
C THR A 17 -14.29 -15.29 -10.43
N ARG A 18 -14.62 -14.90 -11.67
CA ARG A 18 -15.81 -15.40 -12.40
C ARG A 18 -15.92 -16.92 -12.42
N ARG A 19 -14.85 -17.62 -12.80
CA ARG A 19 -14.86 -19.09 -12.89
C ARG A 19 -15.03 -19.74 -11.52
N MET A 20 -14.39 -19.18 -10.48
CA MET A 20 -14.48 -19.68 -9.11
C MET A 20 -15.91 -19.55 -8.56
N ARG A 21 -16.55 -18.39 -8.81
CA ARG A 21 -17.94 -18.15 -8.42
C ARG A 21 -18.93 -19.07 -9.14
N GLN A 22 -18.73 -19.28 -10.44
CA GLN A 22 -19.57 -20.20 -11.23
C GLN A 22 -19.44 -21.65 -10.77
N ALA A 23 -18.25 -22.05 -10.29
CA ALA A 23 -17.99 -23.38 -9.77
C ALA A 23 -18.36 -23.56 -8.28
N GLY A 24 -18.84 -22.50 -7.60
CA GLY A 24 -19.09 -22.55 -6.16
C GLY A 24 -17.82 -22.59 -5.29
N ALA A 25 -16.63 -22.35 -5.87
CA ALA A 25 -15.34 -22.39 -5.18
C ALA A 25 -15.00 -21.09 -4.43
N MET A 26 -16.01 -20.29 -4.06
CA MET A 26 -15.88 -19.10 -3.23
C MET A 26 -17.04 -19.03 -2.26
N SER A 27 -16.75 -18.68 -1.01
CA SER A 27 -17.80 -18.44 -0.03
C SER A 27 -18.65 -17.23 -0.43
N LYS A 28 -19.88 -17.19 0.07
CA LYS A 28 -20.79 -16.06 -0.17
C LYS A 28 -20.18 -14.74 0.32
N ASP A 29 -19.60 -14.76 1.52
CA ASP A 29 -18.96 -13.58 2.11
C ASP A 29 -17.76 -13.09 1.28
N ALA A 30 -16.98 -14.01 0.70
CA ALA A 30 -15.89 -13.67 -0.21
C ALA A 30 -16.42 -13.05 -1.52
N CYS A 31 -17.56 -13.53 -2.04
CA CYS A 31 -18.22 -12.92 -3.20
C CYS A 31 -18.71 -11.51 -2.87
N ASP A 32 -19.36 -11.31 -1.72
CA ASP A 32 -19.86 -10.01 -1.30
C ASP A 32 -18.70 -9.01 -1.10
N LEU A 33 -17.57 -9.46 -0.58
CA LEU A 33 -16.36 -8.64 -0.43
C LEU A 33 -15.76 -8.20 -1.78
N VAL A 34 -15.87 -9.03 -2.82
CA VAL A 34 -15.43 -8.68 -4.19
C VAL A 34 -16.36 -7.65 -4.83
N GLU A 35 -17.66 -7.71 -4.51
CA GLU A 35 -18.67 -6.80 -5.04
C GLU A 35 -18.75 -5.46 -4.31
N ASP A 36 -18.29 -5.40 -3.05
CA ASP A 36 -18.26 -4.20 -2.23
C ASP A 36 -17.32 -3.13 -2.81
N VAL A 37 -17.90 -1.97 -3.14
CA VAL A 37 -17.23 -0.80 -3.73
C VAL A 37 -16.83 0.21 -2.64
N SER A 38 -16.90 -0.17 -1.37
CA SER A 38 -16.42 0.64 -0.25
C SER A 38 -14.93 0.40 0.03
N GLU A 39 -14.34 1.24 0.89
CA GLU A 39 -12.99 1.06 1.43
C GLU A 39 -12.77 -0.29 2.14
N LYS A 40 -13.86 -0.95 2.57
CA LYS A 40 -13.81 -2.26 3.22
C LYS A 40 -13.78 -3.41 2.20
N GLY A 41 -14.27 -3.16 1.00
CA GLY A 41 -14.28 -4.11 -0.10
C GLY A 41 -12.88 -4.44 -0.59
N LEU A 42 -12.76 -5.55 -1.33
CA LEU A 42 -11.46 -6.00 -1.83
C LEU A 42 -10.84 -5.00 -2.81
N ALA A 43 -11.66 -4.27 -3.58
CA ALA A 43 -11.21 -3.22 -4.50
C ALA A 43 -10.68 -1.96 -3.78
N GLY A 44 -11.28 -1.60 -2.64
CA GLY A 44 -10.79 -0.52 -1.77
C GLY A 44 -9.46 -0.89 -1.12
N ARG A 45 -9.35 -2.14 -0.65
CA ARG A 45 -8.15 -2.67 0.02
C ARG A 45 -6.97 -2.99 -0.91
N SER A 46 -7.16 -2.92 -2.23
CA SER A 46 -6.14 -3.16 -3.26
C SER A 46 -5.72 -1.88 -3.97
N GLU A 47 -5.70 -0.75 -3.26
CA GLU A 47 -5.19 0.52 -3.79
C GLU A 47 -3.73 0.37 -4.28
N TYR A 48 -3.43 1.01 -5.41
CA TYR A 48 -2.12 0.94 -6.10
C TYR A 48 -1.75 -0.41 -6.72
N PHE A 49 -2.64 -1.41 -6.69
CA PHE A 49 -2.42 -2.67 -7.41
C PHE A 49 -2.63 -2.48 -8.91
N SER A 50 -1.73 -3.02 -9.70
CA SER A 50 -1.88 -3.25 -11.13
C SER A 50 -2.80 -4.44 -11.41
N GLY A 51 -3.31 -4.54 -12.64
CA GLY A 51 -4.15 -5.70 -13.02
C GLY A 51 -3.44 -7.05 -12.87
N ALA A 52 -2.13 -7.10 -13.05
CA ALA A 52 -1.33 -8.31 -12.86
C ALA A 52 -1.25 -8.72 -11.37
N GLU A 53 -1.11 -7.76 -10.47
CA GLU A 53 -1.06 -8.00 -9.03
C GLU A 53 -2.43 -8.41 -8.49
N ILE A 54 -3.51 -7.82 -8.98
CA ILE A 54 -4.88 -8.26 -8.64
C ILE A 54 -5.11 -9.71 -9.09
N ALA A 55 -4.65 -10.07 -10.29
CA ALA A 55 -4.71 -11.45 -10.78
C ALA A 55 -3.82 -12.41 -9.96
N GLY A 56 -2.70 -11.92 -9.43
CA GLY A 56 -1.81 -12.66 -8.53
C GLY A 56 -2.45 -12.88 -7.16
N LEU A 57 -3.11 -11.86 -6.62
CA LEU A 57 -3.83 -11.90 -5.35
C LEU A 57 -4.92 -12.98 -5.35
N VAL A 58 -5.74 -13.04 -6.41
CA VAL A 58 -6.78 -14.09 -6.53
C VAL A 58 -6.15 -15.49 -6.61
N ARG A 59 -5.00 -15.63 -7.28
CA ARG A 59 -4.27 -16.91 -7.36
C ARG A 59 -3.66 -17.33 -6.02
N SER A 60 -3.08 -16.38 -5.28
CA SER A 60 -2.55 -16.62 -3.93
C SER A 60 -3.68 -17.03 -2.97
N ALA A 61 -4.84 -16.35 -3.00
CA ALA A 61 -6.00 -16.73 -2.20
C ALA A 61 -6.49 -18.15 -2.52
N ALA A 62 -6.54 -18.53 -3.80
CA ALA A 62 -6.87 -19.91 -4.18
C ALA A 62 -5.83 -20.92 -3.66
N SER A 63 -4.55 -20.56 -3.66
CA SER A 63 -3.48 -21.40 -3.08
C SER A 63 -3.65 -21.58 -1.58
N PHE A 64 -4.02 -20.53 -0.83
CA PHE A 64 -4.29 -20.64 0.60
C PHE A 64 -5.49 -21.52 0.91
N ALA A 65 -6.57 -21.39 0.15
CA ALA A 65 -7.73 -22.24 0.30
C ALA A 65 -7.40 -23.72 0.06
N LEU A 66 -6.59 -24.02 -0.96
CA LEU A 66 -6.12 -25.38 -1.23
C LEU A 66 -5.20 -25.91 -0.12
N ALA A 67 -4.28 -25.08 0.36
CA ALA A 67 -3.36 -25.46 1.44
C ALA A 67 -4.12 -25.78 2.73
N ARG A 68 -5.11 -24.96 3.10
CA ARG A 68 -5.99 -25.20 4.25
C ARG A 68 -6.67 -26.57 4.17
N THR A 69 -7.23 -26.90 3.01
CA THR A 69 -7.92 -28.18 2.84
C THR A 69 -7.01 -29.39 3.02
N VAL A 70 -5.73 -29.29 2.63
CA VAL A 70 -4.76 -30.39 2.76
C VAL A 70 -4.33 -30.59 4.22
N GLU A 71 -4.22 -29.51 5.00
CA GLU A 71 -3.77 -29.58 6.39
C GLU A 71 -4.88 -29.98 7.38
N GLU A 72 -6.13 -29.59 7.13
CA GLU A 72 -7.22 -29.72 8.10
C GLU A 72 -8.12 -30.95 7.90
N ASP A 73 -7.82 -31.85 6.96
CA ASP A 73 -8.64 -33.03 6.58
C ASP A 73 -10.14 -32.69 6.49
N VAL A 74 -10.41 -31.55 5.84
CA VAL A 74 -11.73 -30.92 5.80
C VAL A 74 -12.69 -31.76 4.97
N ASN A 75 -13.96 -31.82 5.39
CA ASN A 75 -15.05 -32.52 4.67
C ASN A 75 -14.99 -32.26 3.14
N GLN A 76 -15.24 -33.30 2.35
CA GLN A 76 -15.13 -33.30 0.88
C GLN A 76 -15.94 -32.19 0.15
N GLU A 77 -16.93 -31.58 0.82
CA GLU A 77 -17.81 -30.56 0.26
C GLU A 77 -17.22 -29.13 0.27
N GLU A 78 -16.21 -28.84 1.12
CA GLU A 78 -15.60 -27.50 1.24
C GLU A 78 -14.17 -27.42 0.67
N VAL A 79 -13.76 -28.45 -0.05
CA VAL A 79 -12.42 -28.58 -0.62
C VAL A 79 -12.12 -27.42 -1.59
N GLY A 80 -11.14 -26.59 -1.25
CA GLY A 80 -10.69 -25.49 -2.11
C GLY A 80 -11.66 -24.30 -2.24
N VAL A 81 -12.65 -24.17 -1.34
CA VAL A 81 -13.51 -22.99 -1.31
C VAL A 81 -12.72 -21.81 -0.75
N VAL A 82 -12.59 -20.73 -1.54
CA VAL A 82 -11.91 -19.51 -1.10
C VAL A 82 -12.79 -18.72 -0.13
N SER A 83 -12.26 -18.49 1.07
CA SER A 83 -12.89 -17.73 2.14
C SER A 83 -12.35 -16.30 2.21
N VAL A 84 -12.96 -15.47 3.06
CA VAL A 84 -12.50 -14.10 3.32
C VAL A 84 -11.09 -14.10 3.94
N ASP A 85 -10.77 -15.10 4.76
CA ASP A 85 -9.45 -15.21 5.39
C ASP A 85 -8.35 -15.50 4.38
N ASP A 86 -8.63 -16.33 3.38
CA ASP A 86 -7.68 -16.61 2.29
C ASP A 86 -7.38 -15.34 1.47
N LEU A 87 -8.39 -14.51 1.21
CA LEU A 87 -8.23 -13.21 0.56
C LEU A 87 -7.44 -12.23 1.44
N ASN A 88 -7.67 -12.25 2.76
CA ASN A 88 -6.93 -11.43 3.72
C ASN A 88 -5.46 -11.84 3.80
N GLN A 89 -5.17 -13.14 3.74
CA GLN A 89 -3.82 -13.70 3.70
C GLN A 89 -3.12 -13.28 2.40
N ALA A 90 -3.81 -13.39 1.26
CA ALA A 90 -3.29 -12.98 -0.04
C ALA A 90 -2.98 -11.48 -0.13
N LEU A 91 -3.78 -10.63 0.51
CA LEU A 91 -3.48 -9.18 0.62
C LEU A 91 -2.20 -8.88 1.41
N LYS A 92 -1.79 -9.75 2.33
CA LYS A 92 -0.54 -9.60 3.08
C LYS A 92 0.67 -10.05 2.26
N GLU A 93 0.50 -11.11 1.46
CA GLU A 93 1.55 -11.68 0.62
C GLU A 93 1.81 -10.84 -0.63
N VAL A 94 0.76 -10.49 -1.36
CA VAL A 94 0.87 -9.75 -2.62
C VAL A 94 0.95 -8.26 -2.32
N ARG A 95 2.10 -7.66 -2.59
CA ARG A 95 2.35 -6.24 -2.39
C ARG A 95 2.42 -5.48 -3.72
N PRO A 96 1.80 -4.29 -3.82
CA PRO A 96 1.86 -3.49 -5.03
C PRO A 96 3.28 -2.92 -5.24
N ALA A 97 3.82 -3.08 -6.44
CA ALA A 97 5.12 -2.55 -6.84
C ALA A 97 5.15 -1.00 -6.86
N LEU A 98 3.98 -0.39 -7.13
CA LEU A 98 3.79 1.06 -7.18
C LEU A 98 3.15 1.64 -5.90
N GLY A 99 2.94 0.83 -4.86
CA GLY A 99 2.36 1.29 -3.60
C GLY A 99 3.35 1.97 -2.67
N LYS A 100 2.90 2.26 -1.44
CA LYS A 100 3.69 2.88 -0.38
C LYS A 100 4.95 2.04 -0.10
N GLN A 101 6.11 2.57 -0.49
CA GLN A 101 7.41 1.93 -0.22
C GLN A 101 7.89 2.26 1.21
N ASP A 102 7.00 2.20 2.20
CA ASP A 102 7.29 2.59 3.57
C ASP A 102 8.45 1.78 4.16
N GLU A 103 8.54 0.49 3.83
CA GLU A 103 9.67 -0.35 4.24
C GLU A 103 11.00 0.12 3.66
N VAL A 104 11.05 0.48 2.37
CA VAL A 104 12.28 0.99 1.73
C VAL A 104 12.69 2.32 2.36
N LEU A 105 11.72 3.19 2.66
CA LEU A 105 11.97 4.45 3.36
C LEU A 105 12.52 4.19 4.77
N ASN A 106 11.87 3.30 5.54
CA ASN A 106 12.27 2.95 6.90
C ASN A 106 13.68 2.34 6.96
N MET A 107 14.09 1.55 5.95
CA MET A 107 15.46 1.03 5.85
C MET A 107 16.52 2.14 5.75
N ARG A 108 16.15 3.35 5.34
CA ARG A 108 17.06 4.50 5.20
C ARG A 108 17.34 5.22 6.52
N PHE A 109 16.57 4.94 7.57
CA PHE A 109 16.75 5.50 8.92
C PHE A 109 16.49 4.45 10.02
N PRO A 110 17.23 3.33 10.06
CA PRO A 110 16.92 2.19 10.91
C PRO A 110 16.95 2.51 12.42
N SER A 111 17.80 3.46 12.83
CA SER A 111 17.92 3.92 14.23
C SER A 111 16.99 5.09 14.57
N GLY A 112 16.09 5.46 13.66
CA GLY A 112 15.27 6.67 13.78
C GLY A 112 16.08 7.95 13.56
N ILE A 113 15.45 9.09 13.86
CA ILE A 113 16.05 10.42 13.77
C ILE A 113 16.01 11.08 15.14
N SER A 114 17.16 11.52 15.66
CA SER A 114 17.28 12.16 16.96
C SER A 114 17.37 13.69 16.84
N SER A 115 16.68 14.41 17.73
CA SER A 115 16.79 15.86 17.88
C SER A 115 18.03 16.21 18.69
N CYS A 116 19.20 16.20 18.04
CA CYS A 116 20.49 16.39 18.71
C CYS A 116 20.79 17.86 19.11
N ASN A 117 20.14 18.83 18.46
CA ASN A 117 20.30 20.26 18.76
C ASN A 117 19.12 21.09 18.22
N SER A 118 19.09 22.38 18.56
CA SER A 118 18.04 23.33 18.16
C SER A 118 17.95 23.54 16.64
N SER A 119 19.08 23.49 15.92
CA SER A 119 19.10 23.55 14.46
C SER A 119 18.40 22.34 13.83
N MET A 120 18.66 21.15 14.36
CA MET A 120 18.04 19.90 13.92
C MET A 120 16.54 19.90 14.22
N GLU A 121 16.12 20.36 15.41
CA GLU A 121 14.69 20.52 15.73
C GLU A 121 13.96 21.44 14.75
N ARG A 122 14.62 22.52 14.32
CA ARG A 122 14.09 23.44 13.31
C ARG A 122 13.92 22.74 11.96
N ILE A 123 14.94 22.00 11.50
CA ILE A 123 14.88 21.22 10.25
C ILE A 123 13.74 20.20 10.29
N LEU A 124 13.60 19.44 11.38
CA LEU A 124 12.53 18.46 11.54
C LEU A 124 11.14 19.10 11.52
N ARG A 125 11.00 20.29 12.11
CA ARG A 125 9.75 21.07 12.11
C ARG A 125 9.40 21.56 10.71
N ASP A 126 10.37 22.07 9.98
CA ASP A 126 10.18 22.58 8.62
C ASP A 126 9.85 21.44 7.64
N LEU A 127 10.53 20.29 7.77
CA LEU A 127 10.22 19.08 7.01
C LEU A 127 8.78 18.60 7.25
N LYS A 128 8.36 18.49 8.52
CA LYS A 128 6.99 18.12 8.87
C LYS A 128 5.95 19.06 8.26
N ARG A 129 6.21 20.37 8.27
CA ARG A 129 5.31 21.37 7.67
C ARG A 129 5.23 21.22 6.15
N PHE A 130 6.36 20.94 5.51
CA PHE A 130 6.42 20.74 4.07
C PHE A 130 5.66 19.48 3.63
N THR A 131 5.80 18.39 4.38
CA THR A 131 5.16 17.11 4.06
C THR A 131 3.71 16.99 4.51
N SER A 132 3.23 17.91 5.35
CA SER A 132 1.84 18.01 5.80
C SER A 132 1.20 19.25 5.17
N PRO A 133 0.86 19.22 3.86
CA PRO A 133 0.20 20.34 3.22
C PRO A 133 -1.15 20.63 3.90
N PRO A 134 -1.59 21.90 3.92
CA PRO A 134 -2.88 22.27 4.48
C PRO A 134 -4.01 21.53 3.75
N PRO A 135 -5.13 21.23 4.43
CA PRO A 135 -6.25 20.51 3.83
C PRO A 135 -6.72 21.21 2.55
N VAL A 136 -7.04 20.38 1.55
CA VAL A 136 -7.44 20.69 0.16
C VAL A 136 -8.57 21.75 0.05
N SER A 137 -9.26 22.06 1.15
CA SER A 137 -10.38 23.00 1.22
C SER A 137 -10.02 24.49 1.06
N THR A 138 -8.74 24.87 0.93
CA THR A 138 -8.33 26.29 0.90
C THR A 138 -7.70 26.77 -0.42
N ILE A 139 -7.27 25.87 -1.33
CA ILE A 139 -6.51 26.28 -2.51
C ILE A 139 -7.00 25.52 -3.75
N SER A 140 -7.54 26.26 -4.72
CA SER A 140 -8.11 25.79 -5.99
C SER A 140 -7.12 25.09 -6.95
N SER A 141 -5.83 24.97 -6.60
CA SER A 141 -4.81 24.33 -7.43
C SER A 141 -3.70 23.71 -6.59
N PRO A 142 -3.33 22.44 -6.82
CA PRO A 142 -2.18 21.83 -6.17
C PRO A 142 -0.91 22.54 -6.66
N ARG A 143 -0.22 23.26 -5.76
CA ARG A 143 1.08 23.83 -6.06
C ARG A 143 2.14 22.77 -5.83
N LEU A 144 2.90 22.44 -6.87
CA LEU A 144 4.12 21.66 -6.72
C LEU A 144 5.07 22.43 -5.78
N GLN A 145 5.41 21.84 -4.65
CA GLN A 145 6.41 22.36 -3.73
C GLN A 145 7.65 21.48 -3.82
N SER A 146 8.84 22.10 -3.79
CA SER A 146 10.11 21.40 -3.86
C SER A 146 11.02 21.90 -2.75
N LEU A 147 11.71 20.98 -2.07
CA LEU A 147 12.65 21.27 -0.99
C LEU A 147 13.97 20.58 -1.30
N LEU A 148 15.08 21.31 -1.16
CA LEU A 148 16.42 20.76 -1.27
C LEU A 148 17.03 20.62 0.13
N LEU A 149 17.39 19.39 0.51
CA LEU A 149 18.16 19.11 1.73
C LEU A 149 19.64 18.99 1.38
N VAL A 150 20.46 19.84 2.00
CA VAL A 150 21.90 19.87 1.79
C VAL A 150 22.60 19.51 3.10
N GLY A 151 23.48 18.51 3.05
CA GLY A 151 24.35 18.16 4.16
C GLY A 151 25.50 19.16 4.32
N ALA A 152 25.96 19.36 5.55
CA ALA A 152 27.21 20.07 5.79
C ALA A 152 28.39 19.23 5.27
N ASP A 153 29.27 19.87 4.52
CA ASP A 153 30.47 19.33 3.88
C ASP A 153 30.23 18.22 2.83
N GLY A 154 30.94 18.33 1.69
CA GLY A 154 30.79 17.46 0.52
C GLY A 154 31.23 16.00 0.71
N ASN A 155 31.57 15.59 1.94
CA ASN A 155 32.07 14.26 2.26
C ASN A 155 30.96 13.21 2.45
N GLY A 156 29.70 13.58 2.22
CA GLY A 156 28.56 12.69 2.47
C GLY A 156 28.37 12.40 3.97
N GLY A 157 27.38 11.56 4.30
CA GLY A 157 27.19 11.10 5.69
C GLY A 157 26.47 12.05 6.65
N ALA A 158 26.12 13.28 6.24
CA ALA A 158 25.34 14.23 7.05
C ALA A 158 23.89 13.79 7.35
N GLY A 159 23.46 12.63 6.86
CA GLY A 159 22.11 12.09 7.13
C GLY A 159 20.98 12.74 6.34
N ALA A 160 21.27 13.56 5.32
CA ALA A 160 20.24 14.22 4.51
C ALA A 160 19.24 13.23 3.88
N THR A 161 19.73 12.11 3.33
CA THR A 161 18.86 11.05 2.78
C THR A 161 17.99 10.39 3.86
N ALA A 162 18.54 10.16 5.06
CA ALA A 162 17.81 9.57 6.18
C ALA A 162 16.70 10.50 6.68
N LEU A 163 17.02 11.81 6.81
CA LEU A 163 16.07 12.87 7.13
C LEU A 163 14.92 12.98 6.12
N ALA A 164 15.28 12.95 4.84
CA ALA A 164 14.30 13.03 3.75
C ALA A 164 13.36 11.82 3.77
N ALA A 165 13.92 10.61 3.90
CA ALA A 165 13.17 9.37 4.00
C ALA A 165 12.26 9.33 5.24
N TRP A 166 12.72 9.82 6.39
CA TRP A 166 11.92 9.92 7.61
C TRP A 166 10.70 10.82 7.43
N ALA A 167 10.88 12.00 6.83
CA ALA A 167 9.77 12.92 6.56
C ALA A 167 8.75 12.32 5.58
N ALA A 168 9.23 11.64 4.53
CA ALA A 168 8.38 10.97 3.55
C ALA A 168 7.59 9.79 4.13
N ALA A 169 8.24 8.95 4.95
CA ALA A 169 7.57 7.84 5.64
C ALA A 169 6.49 8.35 6.60
N GLY A 170 6.77 9.44 7.32
CA GLY A 170 5.79 10.14 8.15
C GLY A 170 4.56 10.56 7.36
N ALA A 171 4.77 11.22 6.22
CA ALA A 171 3.70 11.71 5.33
C ALA A 171 2.87 10.60 4.67
N SER A 172 3.53 9.48 4.34
CA SER A 172 2.89 8.28 3.79
C SER A 172 1.96 7.62 4.82
N SER A 173 2.40 7.56 6.07
CA SER A 173 1.63 6.99 7.17
C SER A 173 0.40 7.84 7.54
N SER A 174 0.48 9.16 7.43
CA SER A 174 -0.64 10.07 7.68
C SER A 174 -1.64 10.18 6.52
N GLY A 175 -1.37 9.54 5.37
CA GLY A 175 -2.26 9.60 4.19
C GLY A 175 -2.34 10.99 3.55
N THR A 176 -1.42 11.90 3.89
CA THR A 176 -1.42 13.30 3.42
C THR A 176 -0.59 13.50 2.15
N ALA A 177 0.28 12.55 1.81
CA ALA A 177 1.12 12.62 0.63
C ALA A 177 0.55 11.78 -0.52
N VAL A 178 0.23 12.45 -1.63
CA VAL A 178 -0.18 11.81 -2.89
C VAL A 178 1.02 11.18 -3.60
N TYR A 179 2.22 11.80 -3.47
CA TYR A 179 3.46 11.28 -4.06
C TYR A 179 4.68 12.02 -3.46
N VAL A 180 5.69 11.30 -2.95
CA VAL A 180 7.00 11.87 -2.60
C VAL A 180 8.06 11.22 -3.49
N ARG A 181 8.75 12.04 -4.30
CA ARG A 181 9.83 11.58 -5.19
C ARG A 181 11.16 12.14 -4.71
N PHE A 182 12.11 11.25 -4.43
CA PHE A 182 13.50 11.65 -4.25
C PHE A 182 14.16 11.79 -5.62
N ILE A 183 14.75 12.96 -5.86
CA ILE A 183 15.68 13.18 -6.95
C ILE A 183 17.03 13.37 -6.26
N THR A 184 17.87 12.34 -6.33
CA THR A 184 19.25 12.33 -5.80
C THR A 184 20.23 12.66 -6.90
#